data_AF-A0A5C6FMZ7-F1
#
_entry.id   AF-A0A5C6FMZ7-F1
#
_cell.length_a   1.000
_cell.length_b   1.000
_cell.length_c   1.000
_cell.angle_alpha   90.00
_cell.angle_beta   90.00
_cell.angle_gamma   90.00
#
_symmetry.space_group_name_H-M   'P 1'
#
loop_
_entity.id
_entity.type
_entity.pdbx_description
1 polymer ?
#
loop_
_entity_poly.entity_id
_entity_poly.type
_entity_poly.pdbx_seq_one_letter_code
_entity_poly.pdbx_strand_id
1 'polypeptide(L)'
;MQLSKSPFGTFENQPVELWTLVNDHGVTVKLMTYGGTVTSIRVPDGSGNIDDIVCGFDTLDGYFSEEYKTNSPYFGCLVGRYAARIKDGRFELDGKTYQLATNDGPNHLHGGVRGFDKRLWDVIDTTESTDEVSVTLQLISPDGEESYPGRLDTKVQYLLNNDNELRIHYLAETDQATPVSLTNHTYFNLNGFRANVLDHVVQLDSPRYMVPDDSNVPVGEEADVAGTAADFNQPKRIGDAFDELPMGFEHFYVIPSHDGSLRTIATVNEPSTGRRLEVQSTEPGTLFYTGRYTSDALGRESGAAFGQFRAFCLETSKLPNGPNLPSAPKSVLQPGETYDETTVYKFGWSSNA
;
A
#
# COMPACT_ATOMS: atom_id res chain seq x y z
N MET A 1 -23.03 10.42 5.46
CA MET A 1 -22.16 9.52 4.66
C MET A 1 -22.99 8.43 3.99
N GLN A 2 -22.48 7.85 2.91
CA GLN A 2 -23.19 6.85 2.11
C GLN A 2 -22.30 5.64 1.79
N LEU A 3 -22.87 4.44 1.94
CA LEU A 3 -22.28 3.19 1.49
C LEU A 3 -23.14 2.58 0.38
N SER A 4 -22.51 2.14 -0.70
CA SER A 4 -23.21 1.44 -1.78
C SER A 4 -22.35 0.36 -2.41
N LYS A 5 -22.99 -0.60 -3.07
CA LYS A 5 -22.30 -1.65 -3.82
C LYS A 5 -22.88 -1.86 -5.21
N SER A 6 -22.05 -2.28 -6.14
CA SER A 6 -22.43 -2.66 -7.50
C SER A 6 -21.63 -3.86 -7.98
N PRO A 7 -22.12 -4.64 -8.96
CA PRO A 7 -21.29 -5.63 -9.65
C PRO A 7 -20.10 -4.95 -10.36
N PHE A 8 -18.92 -5.57 -10.32
CA PHE A 8 -17.71 -5.09 -11.03
C PHE A 8 -17.23 -6.04 -12.12
N GLY A 9 -17.57 -7.33 -12.00
CA GLY A 9 -17.23 -8.36 -12.97
C GLY A 9 -17.28 -9.75 -12.32
N THR A 10 -16.58 -10.71 -12.93
CA THR A 10 -16.42 -12.05 -12.36
C THR A 10 -14.96 -12.50 -12.43
N PHE A 11 -14.53 -13.25 -11.42
CA PHE A 11 -13.21 -13.88 -11.36
C PHE A 11 -13.41 -15.36 -11.01
N GLU A 12 -12.90 -16.28 -11.84
CA GLU A 12 -13.10 -17.73 -11.67
C GLU A 12 -14.60 -18.12 -11.51
N ASN A 13 -15.48 -17.44 -12.25
CA ASN A 13 -16.96 -17.55 -12.17
C ASN A 13 -17.58 -17.09 -10.84
N GLN A 14 -16.82 -16.46 -9.96
CA GLN A 14 -17.32 -15.83 -8.73
C GLN A 14 -17.52 -14.32 -8.95
N PRO A 15 -18.55 -13.71 -8.35
CA PRO A 15 -18.80 -12.29 -8.51
C PRO A 15 -17.73 -11.44 -7.82
N VAL A 16 -17.28 -10.40 -8.51
CA VAL A 16 -16.49 -9.32 -7.91
C VAL A 16 -17.43 -8.15 -7.65
N GLU A 17 -17.52 -7.72 -6.40
CA GLU A 17 -18.30 -6.55 -6.00
C GLU A 17 -17.41 -5.31 -5.95
N LEU A 18 -17.95 -4.16 -6.31
CA LEU A 18 -17.36 -2.84 -6.11
C LEU A 18 -18.15 -2.11 -5.01
N TRP A 19 -17.47 -1.77 -3.94
CA TRP A 19 -18.00 -1.00 -2.82
C TRP A 19 -17.58 0.46 -2.94
N THR A 20 -18.52 1.38 -2.73
CA THR A 20 -18.30 2.84 -2.82
C THR A 20 -18.66 3.47 -1.48
N LEU A 21 -17.67 4.09 -0.85
CA LEU A 21 -17.75 4.83 0.40
C LEU A 21 -17.72 6.33 0.08
N VAL A 22 -18.70 7.10 0.55
CA VAL A 22 -18.79 8.54 0.30
C VAL A 22 -18.97 9.28 1.63
N ASN A 23 -18.12 10.28 1.87
CA ASN A 23 -18.29 11.19 3.01
C ASN A 23 -19.01 12.48 2.64
N ASP A 24 -19.33 13.30 3.63
CA ASP A 24 -20.14 14.51 3.43
C ASP A 24 -19.33 15.70 2.87
N HIS A 25 -18.00 15.53 2.73
CA HIS A 25 -17.07 16.53 2.20
C HIS A 25 -16.66 16.28 0.76
N GLY A 26 -17.24 15.29 0.09
CA GLY A 26 -16.97 14.98 -1.31
C GLY A 26 -15.80 14.03 -1.55
N VAL A 27 -15.24 13.41 -0.49
CA VAL A 27 -14.31 12.29 -0.64
C VAL A 27 -15.10 11.04 -1.01
N THR A 28 -14.66 10.34 -2.05
CA THR A 28 -15.22 9.06 -2.47
C THR A 28 -14.11 8.03 -2.60
N VAL A 29 -14.27 6.88 -1.96
CA VAL A 29 -13.37 5.74 -2.08
C VAL A 29 -14.12 4.58 -2.69
N LYS A 30 -13.53 3.92 -3.69
CA LYS A 30 -14.06 2.67 -4.24
C LYS A 30 -13.06 1.55 -4.03
N LEU A 31 -13.55 0.40 -3.59
CA LEU A 31 -12.75 -0.81 -3.45
C LEU A 31 -13.51 -2.03 -3.97
N MET A 32 -12.79 -2.95 -4.62
CA MET A 32 -13.34 -4.20 -5.10
C MET A 32 -12.95 -5.38 -4.22
N THR A 33 -13.77 -6.44 -4.21
CA THR A 33 -13.48 -7.65 -3.41
C THR A 33 -12.30 -8.46 -3.93
N TYR A 34 -11.94 -8.35 -5.21
CA TYR A 34 -10.73 -8.96 -5.75
C TYR A 34 -9.49 -8.18 -5.29
N GLY A 35 -8.60 -8.86 -4.57
CA GLY A 35 -7.41 -8.28 -3.94
C GLY A 35 -7.71 -7.27 -2.84
N GLY A 36 -8.98 -7.10 -2.43
CA GLY A 36 -9.41 -5.99 -1.59
C GLY A 36 -8.95 -4.64 -2.14
N THR A 37 -9.00 -4.48 -3.46
CA THR A 37 -8.26 -3.44 -4.19
C THR A 37 -8.99 -2.11 -4.19
N VAL A 38 -8.31 -1.05 -3.76
CA VAL A 38 -8.76 0.34 -3.94
C VAL A 38 -8.63 0.69 -5.43
N THR A 39 -9.76 0.92 -6.09
CA THR A 39 -9.81 1.24 -7.53
C THR A 39 -9.89 2.73 -7.81
N SER A 40 -10.34 3.52 -6.83
CA SER A 40 -10.60 4.95 -6.98
C SER A 40 -10.56 5.64 -5.62
N ILE A 41 -9.90 6.80 -5.56
CA ILE A 41 -10.01 7.76 -4.46
C ILE A 41 -10.18 9.13 -5.09
N ARG A 42 -11.35 9.73 -4.93
CA ARG A 42 -11.68 11.05 -5.46
C ARG A 42 -11.68 12.06 -4.33
N VAL A 43 -10.93 13.16 -4.51
CA VAL A 43 -10.73 14.18 -3.48
C VAL A 43 -10.91 15.58 -4.07
N PRO A 44 -11.64 16.49 -3.40
CA PRO A 44 -11.70 17.90 -3.80
C PRO A 44 -10.32 18.57 -3.81
N ASP A 45 -10.16 19.59 -4.65
CA ASP A 45 -9.03 20.52 -4.61
C ASP A 45 -9.43 21.85 -3.94
N GLY A 46 -8.48 22.79 -3.82
CA GLY A 46 -8.72 24.12 -3.25
C GLY A 46 -9.74 24.97 -4.00
N SER A 47 -10.11 24.60 -5.24
CA SER A 47 -11.13 25.25 -6.06
C SER A 47 -12.47 24.48 -6.09
N GLY A 48 -12.56 23.35 -5.39
CA GLY A 48 -13.74 22.47 -5.36
C GLY A 48 -13.83 21.46 -6.51
N ASN A 49 -12.81 21.34 -7.38
CA ASN A 49 -12.79 20.28 -8.41
C ASN A 49 -12.44 18.93 -7.78
N ILE A 50 -13.16 17.88 -8.19
CA ILE A 50 -12.99 16.53 -7.65
C ILE A 50 -12.39 15.62 -8.71
N ASP A 51 -11.12 15.27 -8.55
CA ASP A 51 -10.40 14.33 -9.42
C ASP A 51 -10.10 13.03 -8.68
N ASP A 52 -9.90 11.96 -9.45
CA ASP A 52 -9.31 10.74 -8.93
C ASP A 52 -7.80 10.91 -8.78
N ILE A 53 -7.29 10.56 -7.62
CA ILE A 53 -5.89 10.76 -7.24
C ILE A 53 -5.14 9.43 -7.08
N VAL A 54 -5.69 8.29 -7.54
CA VAL A 54 -4.98 6.99 -7.49
C VAL A 54 -4.95 6.22 -8.80
N CYS A 55 -3.91 5.40 -8.99
CA CYS A 55 -3.90 4.42 -10.08
C CYS A 55 -4.97 3.35 -9.81
N GLY A 56 -5.69 2.98 -10.86
CA GLY A 56 -6.79 2.04 -10.80
C GLY A 56 -7.62 2.09 -12.08
N PHE A 57 -8.38 1.04 -12.34
CA PHE A 57 -9.16 0.90 -13.57
C PHE A 57 -10.65 1.10 -13.30
N ASP A 58 -11.37 1.62 -14.29
CA ASP A 58 -12.83 1.78 -14.24
C ASP A 58 -13.55 0.42 -14.42
N THR A 59 -12.83 -0.60 -14.91
CA THR A 59 -13.35 -1.96 -15.13
C THR A 59 -12.45 -3.04 -14.53
N LEU A 60 -13.02 -4.21 -14.23
CA LEU A 60 -12.25 -5.36 -13.77
C LEU A 60 -11.20 -5.80 -14.81
N ASP A 61 -11.54 -5.74 -16.10
CA ASP A 61 -10.69 -6.19 -17.21
C ASP A 61 -9.33 -5.47 -17.26
N GLY A 62 -9.25 -4.21 -16.82
CA GLY A 62 -7.99 -3.47 -16.72
C GLY A 62 -6.94 -4.19 -15.86
N TYR A 63 -7.37 -4.80 -14.75
CA TYR A 63 -6.53 -5.62 -13.85
C TYR A 63 -6.14 -6.98 -14.44
N PHE A 64 -6.72 -7.37 -15.57
CA PHE A 64 -6.41 -8.61 -16.29
C PHE A 64 -5.84 -8.37 -17.70
N SER A 65 -5.58 -7.12 -18.08
CA SER A 65 -4.88 -6.80 -19.32
C SER A 65 -3.47 -7.40 -19.33
N GLU A 66 -2.96 -7.72 -20.51
CA GLU A 66 -1.62 -8.30 -20.65
C GLU A 66 -0.54 -7.29 -20.23
N GLU A 67 -0.77 -6.00 -20.48
CA GLU A 67 0.07 -4.89 -20.03
C GLU A 67 0.14 -4.86 -18.50
N TYR A 68 -1.00 -4.97 -17.80
CA TYR A 68 -1.03 -4.96 -16.33
C TYR A 68 -0.36 -6.21 -15.75
N LYS A 69 -0.65 -7.39 -16.29
CA LYS A 69 -0.04 -8.65 -15.83
C LYS A 69 1.48 -8.66 -16.02
N THR A 70 1.95 -8.15 -17.17
CA THR A 70 3.38 -8.12 -17.50
C THR A 70 4.12 -7.07 -16.68
N ASN A 71 3.53 -5.89 -16.46
CA ASN A 71 4.14 -4.85 -15.65
C ASN A 71 4.06 -5.15 -14.14
N SER A 72 3.01 -5.87 -13.72
CA SER A 72 2.72 -6.28 -12.35
C SER A 72 2.89 -5.14 -11.32
N PRO A 73 2.17 -4.01 -11.46
CA PRO A 73 2.41 -2.86 -10.60
C PRO A 73 1.64 -2.90 -9.28
N TYR A 74 0.77 -3.90 -9.03
CA TYR A 74 0.02 -4.06 -7.77
C TYR A 74 -0.87 -2.84 -7.42
N PHE A 75 -1.59 -2.26 -8.38
CA PHE A 75 -2.37 -1.03 -8.13
C PHE A 75 -3.44 -1.22 -7.06
N GLY A 76 -3.24 -0.60 -5.89
CA GLY A 76 -4.26 -0.41 -4.85
C GLY A 76 -4.67 -1.65 -4.07
N CYS A 77 -4.05 -2.80 -4.34
CA CYS A 77 -4.42 -4.08 -3.74
C CYS A 77 -3.87 -4.24 -2.33
N LEU A 78 -4.49 -5.16 -1.58
CA LEU A 78 -3.93 -5.74 -0.36
C LEU A 78 -2.79 -6.68 -0.72
N VAL A 79 -1.66 -6.48 -0.07
CA VAL A 79 -0.45 -7.29 -0.25
C VAL A 79 -0.25 -8.18 0.97
N GLY A 80 0.04 -9.46 0.72
CA GLY A 80 0.26 -10.48 1.75
C GLY A 80 0.47 -11.86 1.13
N ARG A 81 0.94 -12.88 1.86
CA ARG A 81 1.08 -12.91 3.33
C ARG A 81 2.22 -12.06 3.90
N TYR A 82 3.26 -11.79 3.09
CA TYR A 82 4.37 -10.91 3.46
C TYR A 82 4.63 -9.86 2.37
N ALA A 83 4.47 -8.59 2.74
CA ALA A 83 4.76 -7.44 1.89
C ALA A 83 6.27 -7.22 1.70
N ALA A 84 6.64 -6.56 0.60
CA ALA A 84 8.01 -6.41 0.14
C ALA A 84 8.71 -7.77 -0.11
N ARG A 85 10.05 -7.77 -0.06
CA ARG A 85 10.88 -8.90 -0.48
C ARG A 85 11.29 -9.78 0.69
N ILE A 86 11.43 -11.09 0.45
CA ILE A 86 12.17 -12.04 1.30
C ILE A 86 13.34 -12.57 0.48
N LYS A 87 14.57 -12.42 1.00
CA LYS A 87 15.81 -12.78 0.32
C LYS A 87 15.82 -14.27 -0.03
N ASP A 88 16.21 -14.58 -1.26
CA ASP A 88 16.30 -15.93 -1.83
C ASP A 88 14.97 -16.73 -1.77
N GLY A 89 13.86 -16.02 -1.50
CA GLY A 89 12.57 -16.61 -1.17
C GLY A 89 12.65 -17.63 -0.04
N ARG A 90 13.53 -17.43 0.93
CA ARG A 90 13.83 -18.45 1.94
C ARG A 90 13.89 -17.82 3.32
N PHE A 91 13.37 -18.52 4.32
CA PHE A 91 13.53 -18.18 5.73
C PHE A 91 13.59 -19.43 6.60
N GLU A 92 14.05 -19.26 7.84
CA GLU A 92 14.04 -20.30 8.87
C GLU A 92 13.09 -19.92 10.00
N LEU A 93 12.27 -20.86 10.43
CA LEU A 93 11.34 -20.70 11.54
C LEU A 93 11.31 -21.99 12.36
N ASP A 94 11.54 -21.88 13.67
CA ASP A 94 11.58 -23.01 14.61
C ASP A 94 12.50 -24.17 14.17
N GLY A 95 13.66 -23.83 13.60
CA GLY A 95 14.65 -24.80 13.11
C GLY A 95 14.28 -25.48 11.78
N LYS A 96 13.18 -25.06 11.14
CA LYS A 96 12.76 -25.54 9.82
C LYS A 96 12.98 -24.47 8.76
N THR A 97 13.59 -24.87 7.66
CA THR A 97 13.72 -24.03 6.45
C THR A 97 12.45 -24.10 5.62
N TYR A 98 11.98 -22.93 5.18
CA TYR A 98 10.87 -22.76 4.24
C TYR A 98 11.39 -22.15 2.95
N GLN A 99 10.98 -22.72 1.81
CA GLN A 99 11.25 -22.18 0.48
C GLN A 99 9.95 -21.68 -0.12
N LEU A 100 9.89 -20.40 -0.40
CA LEU A 100 8.81 -19.69 -1.07
C LEU A 100 9.10 -19.62 -2.58
N ALA A 101 8.10 -19.21 -3.35
CA ALA A 101 8.28 -18.89 -4.76
C ALA A 101 9.27 -17.72 -4.94
N THR A 102 10.20 -17.83 -5.88
CA THR A 102 11.10 -16.75 -6.27
C THR A 102 10.50 -16.01 -7.47
N ASN A 103 9.48 -15.19 -7.21
CA ASN A 103 8.71 -14.47 -8.22
C ASN A 103 9.28 -13.10 -8.60
N ASP A 104 10.41 -12.70 -7.99
CA ASP A 104 11.15 -11.48 -8.34
C ASP A 104 12.65 -11.77 -8.39
N GLY A 105 13.11 -12.21 -9.57
CA GLY A 105 14.49 -12.69 -9.75
C GLY A 105 14.79 -13.87 -8.81
N PRO A 106 15.87 -13.82 -8.01
CA PRO A 106 16.16 -14.85 -7.01
C PRO A 106 15.29 -14.74 -5.74
N ASN A 107 14.49 -13.69 -5.59
CA ASN A 107 13.81 -13.35 -4.34
C ASN A 107 12.31 -13.62 -4.40
N HIS A 108 11.69 -13.69 -3.22
CA HIS A 108 10.25 -13.69 -3.08
C HIS A 108 9.74 -12.27 -2.91
N LEU A 109 8.60 -11.93 -3.52
CA LEU A 109 8.00 -10.61 -3.47
C LEU A 109 6.49 -10.69 -3.24
N HIS A 110 5.98 -9.86 -2.34
CA HIS A 110 4.54 -9.57 -2.17
C HIS A 110 3.65 -10.82 -1.97
N GLY A 111 4.15 -11.80 -1.23
CA GLY A 111 3.40 -13.01 -0.90
C GLY A 111 3.38 -14.09 -1.98
N GLY A 112 4.00 -13.86 -3.14
CA GLY A 112 4.29 -14.92 -4.13
C GLY A 112 3.48 -14.82 -5.42
N VAL A 113 3.29 -15.97 -6.06
CA VAL A 113 2.69 -16.05 -7.41
C VAL A 113 1.21 -15.66 -7.36
N ARG A 114 0.47 -16.18 -6.36
CA ARG A 114 -0.91 -15.84 -6.06
C ARG A 114 -1.05 -15.32 -4.63
N GLY A 115 -0.37 -14.19 -4.37
CA GLY A 115 -0.52 -13.41 -3.15
C GLY A 115 -1.94 -12.89 -2.92
N PHE A 116 -2.13 -12.18 -1.81
CA PHE A 116 -3.43 -11.67 -1.35
C PHE A 116 -4.10 -10.73 -2.36
N ASP A 117 -3.31 -10.09 -3.21
CA ASP A 117 -3.75 -9.21 -4.29
C ASP A 117 -4.52 -9.95 -5.40
N LYS A 118 -4.29 -11.27 -5.53
CA LYS A 118 -4.89 -12.12 -6.57
C LYS A 118 -5.95 -13.08 -6.02
N ARG A 119 -6.56 -12.72 -4.89
CA ARG A 119 -7.57 -13.51 -4.18
C ARG A 119 -8.89 -12.77 -4.10
N LEU A 120 -9.98 -13.51 -4.14
CA LEU A 120 -11.29 -12.95 -3.82
C LEU A 120 -11.43 -12.93 -2.29
N TRP A 121 -11.79 -11.77 -1.77
CA TRP A 121 -12.06 -11.55 -0.36
C TRP A 121 -13.57 -11.57 -0.10
N ASP A 122 -13.97 -12.17 1.02
CA ASP A 122 -15.36 -12.16 1.47
C ASP A 122 -15.67 -10.85 2.19
N VAL A 123 -16.84 -10.26 1.97
CA VAL A 123 -17.33 -9.13 2.78
C VAL A 123 -18.07 -9.71 3.97
N ILE A 124 -17.55 -9.46 5.18
CA ILE A 124 -18.08 -10.06 6.41
C ILE A 124 -18.82 -9.06 7.30
N ASP A 125 -18.58 -7.77 7.11
CA ASP A 125 -19.25 -6.71 7.88
C ASP A 125 -19.25 -5.39 7.13
N THR A 126 -20.24 -4.54 7.42
CA THR A 126 -20.37 -3.20 6.84
C THR A 126 -21.00 -2.25 7.85
N THR A 127 -20.51 -1.01 7.89
CA THR A 127 -21.12 0.06 8.69
C THR A 127 -21.56 1.20 7.77
N GLU A 128 -22.77 1.72 8.01
CA GLU A 128 -23.25 2.96 7.40
C GLU A 128 -23.92 3.82 8.47
N SER A 129 -23.28 4.95 8.79
CA SER A 129 -23.73 5.88 9.83
C SER A 129 -23.56 7.33 9.38
N THR A 130 -23.91 8.28 10.25
CA THR A 130 -23.67 9.70 10.00
C THR A 130 -22.20 10.08 10.07
N ASP A 131 -21.40 9.33 10.83
CA ASP A 131 -20.03 9.73 11.19
C ASP A 131 -18.96 8.95 10.41
N GLU A 132 -19.29 7.73 9.99
CA GLU A 132 -18.43 6.83 9.23
C GLU A 132 -19.20 5.84 8.34
N VAL A 133 -18.52 5.37 7.29
CA VAL A 133 -18.91 4.18 6.51
C VAL A 133 -17.73 3.22 6.42
N SER A 134 -17.99 1.91 6.47
CA SER A 134 -16.91 0.92 6.39
C SER A 134 -17.33 -0.38 5.72
N VAL A 135 -16.33 -1.10 5.20
CA VAL A 135 -16.44 -2.46 4.66
C VAL A 135 -15.31 -3.29 5.24
N THR A 136 -15.63 -4.44 5.84
CA THR A 136 -14.66 -5.40 6.38
C THR A 136 -14.57 -6.61 5.47
N LEU A 137 -13.39 -6.84 4.93
CA LEU A 137 -13.04 -7.97 4.09
C LEU A 137 -12.41 -9.08 4.92
N GLN A 138 -12.61 -10.34 4.55
CA GLN A 138 -11.95 -11.51 5.13
C GLN A 138 -11.30 -12.38 4.05
N LEU A 139 -10.12 -12.90 4.36
CA LEU A 139 -9.46 -13.96 3.61
C LEU A 139 -8.90 -14.99 4.59
N ILE A 140 -9.23 -16.26 4.34
CA ILE A 140 -8.62 -17.41 5.01
C ILE A 140 -7.53 -17.96 4.09
N SER A 141 -6.28 -17.79 4.50
CA SER A 141 -5.11 -18.35 3.84
C SER A 141 -4.74 -19.67 4.54
N PRO A 142 -4.97 -20.85 3.93
CA PRO A 142 -4.70 -22.13 4.58
C PRO A 142 -3.20 -22.37 4.83
N ASP A 143 -2.90 -23.37 5.66
CA ASP A 143 -1.53 -23.87 5.84
C ASP A 143 -0.92 -24.31 4.50
N GLY A 144 0.33 -23.92 4.26
CA GLY A 144 1.07 -24.21 3.04
C GLY A 144 0.74 -23.32 1.85
N GLU A 145 -0.18 -22.35 1.97
CA GLU A 145 -0.47 -21.42 0.89
C GLU A 145 0.76 -20.58 0.55
N GLU A 146 1.15 -20.56 -0.73
CA GLU A 146 2.42 -19.96 -1.21
C GLU A 146 3.65 -20.45 -0.42
N SER A 147 3.57 -21.64 0.19
CA SER A 147 4.57 -22.28 1.04
C SER A 147 4.79 -21.64 2.42
N TYR A 148 3.89 -20.75 2.85
CA TYR A 148 3.88 -20.24 4.23
C TYR A 148 3.26 -21.26 5.20
N PRO A 149 3.85 -21.48 6.39
CA PRO A 149 3.25 -22.35 7.41
C PRO A 149 2.01 -21.70 8.05
N GLY A 150 1.10 -22.53 8.53
CA GLY A 150 -0.05 -22.10 9.33
C GLY A 150 -1.19 -21.55 8.49
N ARG A 151 -2.41 -21.81 8.96
CA ARG A 151 -3.59 -21.08 8.52
C ARG A 151 -3.51 -19.66 9.07
N LEU A 152 -3.75 -18.66 8.23
CA LEU A 152 -3.88 -17.25 8.62
C LEU A 152 -5.30 -16.77 8.31
N ASP A 153 -6.00 -16.34 9.35
CA ASP A 153 -7.34 -15.77 9.27
C ASP A 153 -7.20 -14.24 9.27
N THR A 154 -7.37 -13.60 8.11
CA THR A 154 -7.10 -12.16 7.95
C THR A 154 -8.39 -11.39 7.73
N LYS A 155 -8.56 -10.29 8.46
CA LYS A 155 -9.64 -9.32 8.27
C LYS A 155 -9.04 -7.96 7.98
N VAL A 156 -9.60 -7.25 7.01
CA VAL A 156 -9.18 -5.88 6.68
C VAL A 156 -10.40 -4.98 6.60
N GLN A 157 -10.46 -3.97 7.47
CA GLN A 157 -11.51 -2.97 7.44
C GLN A 157 -11.03 -1.71 6.72
N TYR A 158 -11.80 -1.31 5.70
CA TYR A 158 -11.71 -0.01 5.08
C TYR A 158 -12.80 0.89 5.66
N LEU A 159 -12.40 1.98 6.31
CA LEU A 159 -13.31 2.94 6.95
C LEU A 159 -13.03 4.34 6.42
N LEU A 160 -14.08 5.03 5.99
CA LEU A 160 -14.05 6.45 5.64
C LEU A 160 -14.88 7.22 6.67
N ASN A 161 -14.40 8.37 7.13
CA ASN A 161 -15.13 9.25 8.05
C ASN A 161 -15.21 10.71 7.52
N ASN A 162 -15.90 11.58 8.26
CA ASN A 162 -16.00 13.01 7.95
C ASN A 162 -14.77 13.84 8.32
N ASP A 163 -13.73 13.25 8.93
CA ASP A 163 -12.40 13.90 9.05
C ASP A 163 -11.54 13.71 7.79
N ASN A 164 -12.14 13.19 6.71
CA ASN A 164 -11.50 12.80 5.45
C ASN A 164 -10.42 11.73 5.62
N GLU A 165 -10.60 10.83 6.58
CA GLU A 165 -9.66 9.76 6.88
C GLU A 165 -10.15 8.46 6.24
N LEU A 166 -9.36 7.91 5.31
CA LEU A 166 -9.44 6.52 4.93
C LEU A 166 -8.53 5.71 5.85
N ARG A 167 -9.12 5.02 6.82
CA ARG A 167 -8.44 4.07 7.70
C ARG A 167 -8.50 2.67 7.11
N ILE A 168 -7.35 2.02 7.04
CA ILE A 168 -7.21 0.60 6.72
C ILE A 168 -6.70 -0.09 7.97
N HIS A 169 -7.53 -0.94 8.58
CA HIS A 169 -7.21 -1.68 9.79
C HIS A 169 -7.07 -3.16 9.46
N TYR A 170 -5.93 -3.74 9.82
CA TYR A 170 -5.55 -5.12 9.53
C TYR A 170 -5.59 -5.93 10.83
N LEU A 171 -6.35 -7.01 10.83
CA LEU A 171 -6.37 -8.00 11.90
C LEU A 171 -6.01 -9.37 11.34
N ALA A 172 -5.12 -10.10 11.99
CA ALA A 172 -4.87 -11.50 11.63
C ALA A 172 -4.54 -12.39 12.83
N GLU A 173 -4.98 -13.64 12.74
CA GLU A 173 -4.70 -14.70 13.72
C GLU A 173 -4.21 -15.95 12.99
N THR A 174 -3.36 -16.73 13.65
CA THR A 174 -2.80 -17.95 13.06
C THR A 174 -2.83 -19.15 14.00
N ASP A 175 -2.85 -20.36 13.43
CA ASP A 175 -2.76 -21.62 14.17
C ASP A 175 -1.33 -22.17 14.28
N GLN A 176 -0.37 -21.61 13.55
CA GLN A 176 1.07 -21.93 13.63
C GLN A 176 1.90 -20.66 13.43
N ALA A 177 3.10 -20.62 14.01
CA ALA A 177 4.00 -19.49 13.81
C ALA A 177 4.21 -19.23 12.31
N THR A 178 4.07 -17.98 11.86
CA THR A 178 4.18 -17.66 10.43
C THR A 178 4.62 -16.20 10.21
N PRO A 179 5.42 -15.92 9.17
CA PRO A 179 5.67 -14.55 8.75
C PRO A 179 4.39 -13.83 8.32
N VAL A 180 4.17 -12.61 8.83
CA VAL A 180 3.06 -11.75 8.43
C VAL A 180 3.52 -10.31 8.30
N SER A 181 3.24 -9.70 7.16
CA SER A 181 3.41 -8.27 6.93
C SER A 181 2.41 -7.85 5.86
N LEU A 182 1.41 -7.07 6.24
CA LEU A 182 0.32 -6.66 5.35
C LEU A 182 0.46 -5.18 5.02
N THR A 183 0.08 -4.80 3.79
CA THR A 183 0.03 -3.41 3.38
C THR A 183 -1.02 -3.22 2.27
N ASN A 184 -1.26 -1.97 1.89
CA ASN A 184 -2.02 -1.62 0.71
C ASN A 184 -1.11 -0.86 -0.27
N HIS A 185 -1.10 -1.30 -1.53
CA HIS A 185 -0.18 -0.80 -2.55
C HIS A 185 -0.82 0.30 -3.43
N THR A 186 -1.56 1.25 -2.82
CA THR A 186 -2.11 2.41 -3.54
C THR A 186 -1.00 3.32 -4.09
N TYR A 187 -1.14 3.67 -5.36
CA TYR A 187 -0.32 4.65 -6.06
C TYR A 187 -1.07 5.98 -6.11
N PHE A 188 -0.53 7.02 -5.49
CA PHE A 188 -1.14 8.34 -5.41
C PHE A 188 -0.55 9.32 -6.42
N ASN A 189 -1.41 10.19 -6.95
CA ASN A 189 -1.04 11.43 -7.61
C ASN A 189 -2.07 12.53 -7.27
N LEU A 190 -1.70 13.36 -6.31
CA LEU A 190 -2.60 14.41 -5.80
C LEU A 190 -2.93 15.51 -6.84
N ASN A 191 -2.22 15.63 -7.96
CA ASN A 191 -2.60 16.56 -9.03
C ASN A 191 -3.70 16.01 -9.96
N GLY A 192 -4.24 14.82 -9.66
CA GLY A 192 -5.29 14.18 -10.45
C GLY A 192 -4.76 13.67 -11.80
N PHE A 193 -3.51 13.21 -11.83
CA PHE A 193 -2.84 12.71 -13.04
C PHE A 193 -2.73 13.74 -14.18
N ARG A 194 -2.76 15.04 -13.87
CA ARG A 194 -2.48 16.13 -14.83
C ARG A 194 -1.00 16.16 -15.22
N ALA A 195 -0.11 15.83 -14.29
CA ALA A 195 1.33 15.76 -14.49
C ALA A 195 1.96 14.59 -13.71
N ASN A 196 3.28 14.47 -13.75
CA ASN A 196 4.03 13.52 -12.91
C ASN A 196 4.06 13.98 -11.44
N VAL A 197 4.72 13.22 -10.56
CA VAL A 197 4.77 13.50 -9.11
C VAL A 197 5.92 14.39 -8.67
N LEU A 198 6.75 14.88 -9.60
CA LEU A 198 8.01 15.54 -9.23
C LEU A 198 7.80 16.87 -8.49
N ASP A 199 6.66 17.52 -8.67
CA ASP A 199 6.31 18.77 -7.99
C ASP A 199 5.65 18.57 -6.61
N HIS A 200 5.35 17.32 -6.22
CA HIS A 200 4.87 17.03 -4.87
C HIS A 200 5.96 17.32 -3.85
N VAL A 201 5.57 17.93 -2.73
CA VAL A 201 6.43 18.23 -1.58
C VAL A 201 6.17 17.19 -0.51
N VAL A 202 7.18 16.38 -0.21
CA VAL A 202 7.12 15.28 0.76
C VAL A 202 7.88 15.68 2.02
N GLN A 203 7.34 15.31 3.17
CA GLN A 203 8.06 15.24 4.43
C GLN A 203 7.82 13.85 5.02
N LEU A 204 8.87 13.15 5.43
CA LEU A 204 8.84 11.82 6.00
C LEU A 204 9.68 11.81 7.28
N ASP A 205 9.06 11.42 8.40
CA ASP A 205 9.68 11.39 9.72
C ASP A 205 10.53 10.12 9.90
N SER A 206 11.69 10.11 9.24
CA SER A 206 12.63 9.01 9.34
C SER A 206 14.07 9.46 9.10
N PRO A 207 14.97 9.28 10.08
CA PRO A 207 16.38 9.61 9.92
C PRO A 207 17.16 8.54 9.14
N ARG A 208 16.56 7.37 8.85
CA ARG A 208 17.27 6.21 8.31
C ARG A 208 16.42 5.41 7.33
N TYR A 209 17.06 4.84 6.32
CA TYR A 209 16.45 3.87 5.42
C TYR A 209 17.26 2.57 5.42
N MET A 210 16.61 1.46 5.06
CA MET A 210 17.30 0.19 4.90
C MET A 210 18.00 0.12 3.54
N VAL A 211 19.29 -0.20 3.55
CA VAL A 211 20.11 -0.32 2.35
C VAL A 211 19.80 -1.63 1.63
N PRO A 212 19.37 -1.59 0.36
CA PRO A 212 19.18 -2.80 -0.43
C PRO A 212 20.51 -3.41 -0.87
N ASP A 213 20.53 -4.74 -1.01
CA ASP A 213 21.61 -5.45 -1.68
C ASP A 213 21.52 -5.33 -3.21
N ASP A 214 22.47 -5.95 -3.93
CA ASP A 214 22.52 -5.94 -5.41
C ASP A 214 21.28 -6.54 -6.10
N SER A 215 20.45 -7.28 -5.36
CA SER A 215 19.18 -7.83 -5.83
C SER A 215 17.97 -7.02 -5.39
N ASN A 216 18.20 -5.79 -4.92
CA ASN A 216 17.21 -4.84 -4.43
C ASN A 216 16.44 -5.31 -3.17
N VAL A 217 17.08 -6.11 -2.31
CA VAL A 217 16.50 -6.57 -1.04
C VAL A 217 17.18 -5.89 0.13
N PRO A 218 16.44 -5.18 0.99
CA PRO A 218 16.99 -4.69 2.25
C PRO A 218 17.33 -5.85 3.19
N VAL A 219 18.62 -6.04 3.48
CA VAL A 219 19.15 -7.19 4.27
C VAL A 219 19.60 -6.82 5.68
N GLY A 220 19.11 -5.69 6.21
CA GLY A 220 19.27 -5.29 7.61
C GLY A 220 20.27 -4.17 7.88
N GLU A 221 21.07 -3.77 6.89
CA GLU A 221 21.87 -2.55 6.98
C GLU A 221 20.96 -1.31 6.89
N GLU A 222 21.20 -0.32 7.75
CA GLU A 222 20.51 0.96 7.74
C GLU A 222 21.51 2.09 7.51
N ALA A 223 21.14 3.07 6.70
CA ALA A 223 21.95 4.27 6.43
C ALA A 223 21.20 5.53 6.87
N ASP A 224 21.94 6.52 7.37
CA ASP A 224 21.39 7.84 7.69
C ASP A 224 21.00 8.58 6.41
N VAL A 225 19.83 9.20 6.41
CA VAL A 225 19.38 10.04 5.28
C VAL A 225 20.07 11.39 5.26
N ALA A 226 20.58 11.85 6.41
CA ALA A 226 21.10 13.20 6.60
C ALA A 226 22.21 13.53 5.58
N GLY A 227 22.01 14.60 4.82
CA GLY A 227 22.96 15.04 3.79
C GLY A 227 22.90 14.25 2.48
N THR A 228 21.89 13.40 2.29
CA THR A 228 21.63 12.68 1.03
C THR A 228 20.40 13.22 0.32
N ALA A 229 20.23 12.90 -0.97
CA ALA A 229 19.00 13.19 -1.69
C ALA A 229 17.74 12.50 -1.12
N ALA A 230 17.90 11.45 -0.30
CA ALA A 230 16.82 10.74 0.40
C ALA A 230 16.39 11.43 1.71
N ASP A 231 16.98 12.56 2.10
CA ASP A 231 16.53 13.29 3.29
C ASP A 231 15.20 14.03 3.05
N PHE A 232 14.14 13.48 3.61
CA PHE A 232 12.80 14.06 3.65
C PHE A 232 12.37 14.46 5.08
N ASN A 233 13.28 14.55 6.05
CA ASN A 233 12.90 14.98 7.41
C ASN A 233 12.37 16.42 7.43
N GLN A 234 12.71 17.21 6.41
CA GLN A 234 12.10 18.49 6.11
C GLN A 234 11.32 18.43 4.78
N PRO A 235 10.28 19.26 4.61
CA PRO A 235 9.53 19.33 3.35
C PRO A 235 10.46 19.57 2.15
N LYS A 236 10.43 18.65 1.19
CA LYS A 236 11.29 18.66 0.00
C LYS A 236 10.50 18.22 -1.23
N ARG A 237 10.71 18.86 -2.39
CA ARG A 237 10.08 18.42 -3.63
C ARG A 237 10.70 17.10 -4.08
N ILE A 238 9.88 16.17 -4.56
CA ILE A 238 10.36 14.88 -5.08
C ILE A 238 11.41 15.10 -6.18
N GLY A 239 11.16 16.03 -7.09
CA GLY A 239 12.07 16.34 -8.21
C GLY A 239 13.45 16.85 -7.79
N ASP A 240 13.59 17.49 -6.63
CA ASP A 240 14.87 18.04 -6.17
C ASP A 240 15.89 16.94 -5.82
N ALA A 241 15.44 15.71 -5.64
CA ALA A 241 16.32 14.57 -5.39
C ALA A 241 16.80 13.85 -6.65
N PHE A 242 16.19 14.12 -7.80
CA PHE A 242 16.46 13.36 -9.04
C PHE A 242 17.83 13.70 -9.65
N ASP A 243 18.45 14.81 -9.24
CA ASP A 243 19.83 15.12 -9.62
C ASP A 243 20.83 14.06 -9.12
N GLU A 244 20.58 13.49 -7.93
CA GLU A 244 21.40 12.42 -7.35
C GLU A 244 20.76 11.03 -7.53
N LEU A 245 19.43 10.97 -7.61
CA LEU A 245 18.63 9.75 -7.76
C LEU A 245 17.80 9.78 -9.06
N PRO A 246 18.44 9.72 -10.25
CA PRO A 246 17.73 9.85 -11.53
C PRO A 246 16.75 8.72 -11.83
N MET A 247 16.83 7.62 -11.08
CA MET A 247 15.90 6.49 -11.15
C MET A 247 14.70 6.65 -10.20
N GLY A 248 14.61 7.78 -9.47
CA GLY A 248 13.60 8.02 -8.46
C GLY A 248 13.88 7.29 -7.15
N PHE A 249 12.83 7.10 -6.36
CA PHE A 249 12.90 6.46 -5.05
C PHE A 249 12.31 5.06 -5.08
N GLU A 250 12.98 4.16 -4.37
CA GLU A 250 12.47 2.86 -3.92
C GLU A 250 13.21 2.53 -2.62
N HIS A 251 12.95 3.31 -1.56
CA HIS A 251 13.63 3.17 -0.27
C HIS A 251 12.64 2.84 0.83
N PHE A 252 13.00 1.85 1.65
CA PHE A 252 12.25 1.50 2.84
C PHE A 252 12.77 2.31 4.03
N TYR A 253 12.00 3.29 4.49
CA TYR A 253 12.33 4.16 5.62
C TYR A 253 11.92 3.49 6.93
N VAL A 254 12.79 3.56 7.94
CA VAL A 254 12.55 2.98 9.28
C VAL A 254 12.02 4.07 10.20
N ILE A 255 10.84 3.87 10.79
CA ILE A 255 10.22 4.86 11.67
C ILE A 255 10.93 4.85 13.04
N PRO A 256 11.43 6.00 13.52
CA PRO A 256 12.21 6.07 14.75
C PRO A 256 11.32 5.91 15.99
N SER A 257 11.85 5.25 17.02
CA SER A 257 11.15 5.04 18.30
C SER A 257 9.76 4.42 18.14
N HIS A 258 9.63 3.46 17.22
CA HIS A 258 8.40 2.71 16.99
C HIS A 258 8.01 1.91 18.24
N ASP A 259 6.82 2.20 18.78
CA ASP A 259 6.22 1.52 19.94
C ASP A 259 4.86 0.87 19.59
N GLY A 260 4.48 0.88 18.31
CA GLY A 260 3.19 0.42 17.81
C GLY A 260 2.04 1.42 17.97
N SER A 261 2.28 2.62 18.49
CA SER A 261 1.26 3.67 18.52
C SER A 261 1.04 4.28 17.13
N LEU A 262 -0.22 4.63 16.83
CA LEU A 262 -0.56 5.32 15.59
C LEU A 262 0.04 6.73 15.61
N ARG A 263 0.89 7.04 14.63
CA ARG A 263 1.53 8.35 14.48
C ARG A 263 1.60 8.78 13.03
N THR A 264 1.65 10.08 12.79
CA THR A 264 1.98 10.63 11.46
C THR A 264 3.42 10.27 11.10
N ILE A 265 3.59 9.64 9.94
CA ILE A 265 4.90 9.23 9.40
C ILE A 265 5.30 10.01 8.16
N ALA A 266 4.32 10.51 7.41
CA ALA A 266 4.58 11.26 6.19
C ALA A 266 3.48 12.29 5.92
N THR A 267 3.86 13.37 5.25
CA THR A 267 2.94 14.32 4.64
C THR A 267 3.37 14.59 3.21
N VAL A 268 2.41 14.69 2.30
CA VAL A 268 2.64 15.00 0.90
C VAL A 268 1.69 16.13 0.51
N ASN A 269 2.25 17.20 -0.03
CA ASN A 269 1.48 18.35 -0.50
C ASN A 269 1.67 18.49 -2.02
N GLU A 270 0.61 18.83 -2.72
CA GLU A 270 0.67 19.15 -4.15
C GLU A 270 0.25 20.60 -4.36
N PRO A 271 1.21 21.50 -4.66
CA PRO A 271 0.96 22.93 -4.64
C PRO A 271 -0.08 23.43 -5.65
N SER A 272 -0.23 22.79 -6.82
CA SER A 272 -1.10 23.33 -7.88
C SER A 272 -2.58 23.12 -7.60
N THR A 273 -2.96 22.03 -6.93
CA THR A 273 -4.33 21.73 -6.51
C THR A 273 -4.61 22.14 -5.06
N GLY A 274 -3.56 22.36 -4.27
CA GLY A 274 -3.68 22.60 -2.83
C GLY A 274 -4.06 21.34 -2.04
N ARG A 275 -4.09 20.15 -2.68
CA ARG A 275 -4.35 18.87 -2.00
C ARG A 275 -3.17 18.46 -1.12
N ARG A 276 -3.50 17.84 0.01
CA ARG A 276 -2.58 17.29 0.98
C ARG A 276 -3.00 15.86 1.34
N LEU A 277 -2.00 15.00 1.49
CA LEU A 277 -2.12 13.67 2.06
C LEU A 277 -1.27 13.62 3.32
N GLU A 278 -1.87 13.24 4.44
CA GLU A 278 -1.15 12.85 5.65
C GLU A 278 -1.28 11.34 5.84
N VAL A 279 -0.16 10.67 6.10
CA VAL A 279 -0.12 9.23 6.33
C VAL A 279 0.24 8.99 7.79
N GLN A 280 -0.62 8.24 8.48
CA GLN A 280 -0.37 7.76 9.83
C GLN A 280 -0.30 6.25 9.83
N SER A 281 0.54 5.68 10.68
CA SER A 281 0.62 4.21 10.79
C SER A 281 1.10 3.75 12.15
N THR A 282 0.72 2.52 12.49
CA THR A 282 1.28 1.73 13.60
C THR A 282 2.44 0.85 13.15
N GLU A 283 2.79 0.81 11.86
CA GLU A 283 3.86 -0.02 11.32
C GLU A 283 5.27 0.57 11.59
N PRO A 284 6.33 -0.28 11.63
CA PRO A 284 7.69 0.15 11.95
C PRO A 284 8.40 0.84 10.77
N GLY A 285 7.83 0.82 9.57
CA GLY A 285 8.49 1.36 8.39
C GLY A 285 7.52 1.62 7.24
N THR A 286 8.03 2.32 6.22
CA THR A 286 7.29 2.55 4.99
C THR A 286 8.19 2.51 3.76
N LEU A 287 7.76 1.84 2.70
CA LEU A 287 8.36 1.99 1.38
C LEU A 287 7.85 3.28 0.75
N PHE A 288 8.78 4.19 0.43
CA PHE A 288 8.49 5.31 -0.46
C PHE A 288 9.01 5.01 -1.86
N TYR A 289 8.08 4.80 -2.79
CA TYR A 289 8.37 4.43 -4.17
C TYR A 289 7.73 5.43 -5.13
N THR A 290 8.48 5.93 -6.12
CA THR A 290 7.96 6.93 -7.09
C THR A 290 7.58 6.34 -8.43
N GLY A 291 7.19 5.06 -8.53
CA GLY A 291 6.60 4.54 -9.77
C GLY A 291 7.57 4.46 -10.96
N ARG A 292 8.87 4.20 -10.72
CA ARG A 292 9.90 4.14 -11.77
C ARG A 292 9.61 3.09 -12.84
N TYR A 293 9.04 1.96 -12.46
CA TYR A 293 8.79 0.82 -13.32
C TYR A 293 7.37 0.78 -13.89
N THR A 294 6.52 1.74 -13.55
CA THR A 294 5.15 1.79 -14.05
C THR A 294 5.13 2.06 -15.56
N SER A 295 4.49 1.19 -16.32
CA SER A 295 4.46 1.26 -17.79
C SER A 295 3.62 2.44 -18.31
N ASP A 296 4.12 3.15 -19.31
CA ASP A 296 3.39 4.22 -20.02
C ASP A 296 2.20 3.69 -20.84
N ALA A 297 2.13 2.38 -21.07
CA ALA A 297 0.98 1.74 -21.70
C ALA A 297 -0.22 1.61 -20.76
N LEU A 298 -0.01 1.77 -19.44
CA LEU A 298 -1.08 1.71 -18.46
C LEU A 298 -1.76 3.07 -18.31
N GLY A 299 -3.08 3.02 -18.23
CA GLY A 299 -3.91 4.17 -17.96
C GLY A 299 -5.33 3.74 -17.64
N ARG A 300 -6.07 4.66 -17.03
CA ARG A 300 -7.50 4.49 -16.81
C ARG A 300 -8.27 4.73 -18.09
N GLU A 301 -9.36 4.01 -18.26
CA GLU A 301 -10.29 4.11 -19.39
C GLU A 301 -10.87 5.53 -19.56
N SER A 302 -11.02 6.27 -18.45
CA SER A 302 -11.41 7.68 -18.43
C SER A 302 -10.30 8.69 -18.80
N GLY A 303 -9.08 8.23 -19.12
CA GLY A 303 -8.04 9.02 -19.77
C GLY A 303 -6.82 9.40 -18.92
N ALA A 304 -6.75 8.99 -17.65
CA ALA A 304 -5.56 9.20 -16.83
C ALA A 304 -4.43 8.24 -17.26
N ALA A 305 -3.23 8.75 -17.55
CA ALA A 305 -2.05 7.89 -17.78
C ALA A 305 -1.38 7.49 -16.45
N PHE A 306 -0.74 6.34 -16.35
CA PHE A 306 -0.11 5.90 -15.09
C PHE A 306 1.40 5.78 -15.10
N GLY A 307 2.03 5.90 -16.26
CA GLY A 307 3.43 5.55 -16.50
C GLY A 307 4.52 6.17 -15.62
N GLN A 308 5.74 6.21 -16.15
CA GLN A 308 6.93 6.44 -15.33
C GLN A 308 6.82 7.74 -14.51
N PHE A 309 7.00 7.63 -13.18
CA PHE A 309 6.91 8.74 -12.23
C PHE A 309 5.56 9.46 -12.15
N ARG A 310 4.47 8.88 -12.68
CA ARG A 310 3.15 9.51 -12.59
C ARG A 310 2.41 9.25 -11.29
N ALA A 311 2.93 8.39 -10.42
CA ALA A 311 2.37 8.18 -9.09
C ALA A 311 3.44 7.72 -8.09
N PHE A 312 3.14 7.83 -6.80
CA PHE A 312 3.99 7.35 -5.72
C PHE A 312 3.22 6.43 -4.76
N CYS A 313 3.94 5.55 -4.05
CA CYS A 313 3.42 4.68 -2.99
C CYS A 313 4.05 5.04 -1.65
N LEU A 314 3.28 4.90 -0.58
CA LEU A 314 3.71 4.93 0.81
C LEU A 314 3.19 3.67 1.49
N GLU A 315 3.88 2.55 1.27
CA GLU A 315 3.44 1.24 1.77
C GLU A 315 3.97 1.05 3.18
N THR A 316 3.11 1.15 4.18
CA THR A 316 3.43 0.92 5.58
C THR A 316 3.41 -0.56 5.89
N SER A 317 4.49 -1.12 6.43
CA SER A 317 4.58 -2.57 6.67
C SER A 317 5.65 -2.91 7.70
N LYS A 318 5.77 -4.21 8.03
CA LYS A 318 6.99 -4.74 8.67
C LYS A 318 8.19 -4.57 7.75
N LEU A 319 9.39 -4.72 8.32
CA LEU A 319 10.64 -4.58 7.58
C LEU A 319 10.71 -5.61 6.44
N PRO A 320 11.17 -5.21 5.23
CA PRO A 320 11.53 -6.15 4.18
C PRO A 320 12.52 -7.19 4.71
N ASN A 321 12.39 -8.42 4.25
CA ASN A 321 13.21 -9.55 4.67
C ASN A 321 13.15 -9.86 6.18
N GLY A 322 12.19 -9.30 6.92
CA GLY A 322 12.07 -9.40 8.37
C GLY A 322 12.20 -10.80 8.99
N PRO A 323 11.66 -11.88 8.40
CA PRO A 323 11.85 -13.24 8.92
C PRO A 323 13.31 -13.70 8.99
N ASN A 324 14.21 -13.06 8.24
CA ASN A 324 15.64 -13.32 8.24
C ASN A 324 16.45 -12.29 9.05
N LEU A 325 15.78 -11.32 9.68
CA LEU A 325 16.41 -10.23 10.41
C LEU A 325 16.07 -10.35 11.90
N PRO A 326 17.03 -10.76 12.76
CA PRO A 326 16.78 -10.94 14.19
C PRO A 326 16.27 -9.69 14.92
N SER A 327 16.54 -8.50 14.39
CA SER A 327 16.10 -7.22 14.94
C SER A 327 14.76 -6.73 14.39
N ALA A 328 14.15 -7.44 13.43
CA ALA A 328 12.90 -6.99 12.82
C ALA A 328 11.72 -7.16 13.80
N PRO A 329 11.02 -6.07 14.14
CA PRO A 329 9.93 -6.12 15.11
C PRO A 329 8.72 -6.84 14.52
N LYS A 330 8.21 -7.85 15.23
CA LYS A 330 6.92 -8.53 14.95
C LYS A 330 6.77 -9.02 13.50
N SER A 331 7.85 -9.50 12.87
CA SER A 331 7.79 -10.08 11.51
C SER A 331 7.23 -11.49 11.46
N VAL A 332 7.11 -12.17 12.62
CA VAL A 332 6.50 -13.49 12.77
C VAL A 332 5.36 -13.37 13.77
N LEU A 333 4.17 -13.83 13.37
CA LEU A 333 2.99 -13.93 14.24
C LEU A 333 2.96 -15.31 14.89
N GLN A 334 2.79 -15.37 16.21
CA GLN A 334 2.66 -16.62 16.97
C GLN A 334 1.18 -17.01 17.20
N PRO A 335 0.88 -18.31 17.39
CA PRO A 335 -0.44 -18.73 17.84
C PRO A 335 -0.81 -18.09 19.19
N GLY A 336 -2.02 -17.53 19.27
CA GLY A 336 -2.51 -16.80 20.45
C GLY A 336 -2.12 -15.32 20.49
N GLU A 337 -1.31 -14.85 19.55
CA GLU A 337 -1.12 -13.42 19.29
C GLU A 337 -2.10 -12.92 18.22
N THR A 338 -2.26 -11.61 18.15
CA THR A 338 -3.06 -10.93 17.12
C THR A 338 -2.15 -9.97 16.36
N TYR A 339 -2.10 -10.10 15.05
CA TYR A 339 -1.62 -9.02 14.18
C TYR A 339 -2.68 -7.93 14.20
N ASP A 340 -2.31 -6.72 14.60
CA ASP A 340 -3.22 -5.59 14.75
C ASP A 340 -2.46 -4.33 14.33
N GLU A 341 -2.67 -3.91 13.08
CA GLU A 341 -1.94 -2.80 12.49
C GLU A 341 -2.91 -1.88 11.75
N THR A 342 -2.63 -0.60 11.74
CA THR A 342 -3.50 0.43 11.14
C THR A 342 -2.69 1.40 10.30
N THR A 343 -3.23 1.75 9.14
CA THR A 343 -2.77 2.87 8.32
C THR A 343 -3.91 3.83 8.05
N VAL A 344 -3.66 5.13 8.18
CA VAL A 344 -4.64 6.18 7.88
C VAL A 344 -4.09 7.07 6.79
N TYR A 345 -4.87 7.21 5.72
CA TYR A 345 -4.69 8.23 4.70
C TYR A 345 -5.67 9.37 4.96
N LYS A 346 -5.18 10.49 5.48
CA LYS A 346 -5.98 11.67 5.76
C LYS A 346 -5.84 12.68 4.64
N PHE A 347 -6.96 13.01 4.00
CA PHE A 347 -7.00 13.95 2.89
C PHE A 347 -7.34 15.35 3.37
N GLY A 348 -6.68 16.35 2.79
CA GLY A 348 -7.01 17.76 3.00
C GLY A 348 -6.79 18.56 1.74
N TRP A 349 -7.35 19.76 1.70
CA TRP A 349 -7.10 20.73 0.65
C TRP A 349 -7.26 22.14 1.19
N SER A 350 -6.48 23.08 0.66
CA SER A 350 -6.58 24.50 0.99
C SER A 350 -6.86 25.30 -0.27
N SER A 351 -7.65 26.37 -0.16
CA SER A 351 -7.81 27.34 -1.26
C SER A 351 -6.44 27.88 -1.67
N ASN A 352 -6.11 27.80 -2.96
CA ASN A 352 -4.93 28.47 -3.49
C ASN A 352 -5.11 29.98 -3.30
N ALA A 353 -4.15 30.61 -2.62
CA ALA A 353 -4.16 32.05 -2.34
C ALA A 353 -3.99 32.89 -3.61
#